data_AF-A0A9P0MM03-F1
#
_entry.id   AF-A0A9P0MM03-F1
#
_cell.length_a   1.000
_cell.length_b   1.000
_cell.length_c   1.000
_cell.angle_alpha   90.00
_cell.angle_beta   90.00
_cell.angle_gamma   90.00
#
_symmetry.space_group_name_H-M   'P 1'
#
loop_
_entity.id
_entity.type
_entity.pdbx_description
1 polymer ?
#
loop_
_entity_poly.entity_id
_entity_poly.type
_entity_poly.pdbx_seq_one_letter_code
_entity_poly.pdbx_strand_id
1 'polypeptide(L)'
;MKFYTCVSRLFDQMLELGDQKPALYKLAANWEFDECHSIERARKFIREGLLIHKESKLLFKEAFSLELSYINQKMEQSKEQGENEHNNSLIDPLIEGNLAEVIYNSAVKTISNVSFLIDMLNIAQEYSFTSSLQDKILEMMRSKYPKEEVTWDTLARRELELRGTLKERIGKCISVYENGIRNVPTRKMWSLYLNYVLEINEDLTTLPTYKKKCLKNVFETAHKENMLSEKHYLLWVKKAENVDTCKVLQWGTENLCLSSKLWSWRLRYHLGKSDSEGVRAVLKEISSNPDIPDQVNLWLLVLRCYQIIDSNEAERLWDEGVKDPIVGAVLKGRYIEWLAMKKGNSFARRVGKILSATPPLSIDIYEVMLDMENAQSKYSAKILQEIYDKALEEYGKTNTDIWMRYIKFVAQESKGSKPKITKVYDQAVQTLESELVDVFISEYRLNEAEILRSNRRLLTQL
;
A
#
# COMPACT_ATOMS: atom_id res chain seq x y z
N MET A 1 -13.23 -17.34 -50.00
CA MET A 1 -14.41 -18.25 -49.85
C MET A 1 -14.09 -19.62 -49.24
N LYS A 2 -13.09 -20.39 -49.73
CA LYS A 2 -12.80 -21.74 -49.19
C LYS A 2 -12.24 -21.77 -47.76
N PHE A 3 -11.52 -20.72 -47.33
CA PHE A 3 -10.91 -20.66 -46.01
C PHE A 3 -11.94 -20.47 -44.88
N TYR A 4 -12.84 -19.49 -45.02
CA TYR A 4 -13.91 -19.21 -44.04
C TYR A 4 -14.79 -20.43 -43.75
N THR A 5 -15.20 -21.14 -44.80
CA THR A 5 -16.02 -22.35 -44.68
C THR A 5 -15.29 -23.54 -44.04
N CYS A 6 -13.96 -23.62 -44.17
CA CYS A 6 -13.17 -24.64 -43.49
C CYS A 6 -13.06 -24.35 -41.98
N VAL A 7 -12.86 -23.09 -41.61
CA VAL A 7 -12.76 -22.68 -40.19
C VAL A 7 -14.10 -22.86 -39.48
N SER A 8 -15.21 -22.46 -40.09
CA SER A 8 -16.56 -22.73 -39.55
C SER A 8 -16.82 -24.22 -39.31
N ARG A 9 -16.42 -25.09 -40.27
CA ARG A 9 -16.52 -26.54 -40.13
C ARG A 9 -15.62 -27.12 -39.04
N LEU A 10 -14.44 -26.54 -38.84
CA LEU A 10 -13.55 -26.93 -37.75
C LEU A 10 -14.18 -26.59 -36.40
N PHE A 11 -14.85 -25.45 -36.25
CA PHE A 11 -15.58 -25.13 -35.01
C PHE A 11 -16.73 -26.10 -34.75
N ASP A 12 -17.52 -26.41 -35.77
CA ASP A 12 -18.58 -27.44 -35.66
C ASP A 12 -17.99 -28.78 -35.17
N GLN A 13 -16.89 -29.24 -35.79
CA GLN A 13 -16.22 -30.49 -35.42
C GLN A 13 -15.59 -30.45 -34.01
N MET A 14 -14.96 -29.34 -33.63
CA MET A 14 -14.33 -29.20 -32.31
C MET A 14 -15.37 -29.19 -31.19
N LEU A 15 -16.54 -28.58 -31.43
CA LEU A 15 -17.65 -28.61 -30.49
C LEU A 15 -18.24 -30.02 -30.40
N GLU A 16 -18.42 -30.73 -31.51
CA GLU A 16 -18.89 -32.13 -31.51
C GLU A 16 -17.92 -33.11 -30.81
N LEU A 17 -16.61 -32.89 -30.92
CA LEU A 17 -15.57 -33.81 -30.43
C LEU A 17 -15.20 -33.66 -28.95
N GLY A 18 -15.75 -32.68 -28.23
CA GLY A 18 -15.85 -32.75 -26.76
C GLY A 18 -15.18 -31.63 -25.95
N ASP A 19 -14.52 -30.63 -26.54
CA ASP A 19 -14.07 -29.46 -25.74
C ASP A 19 -15.19 -28.42 -25.64
N GLN A 20 -16.24 -28.80 -24.93
CA GLN A 20 -17.47 -28.04 -24.72
C GLN A 20 -17.25 -26.85 -23.76
N LYS A 21 -16.17 -26.08 -23.89
CA LYS A 21 -15.91 -24.93 -23.02
C LYS A 21 -16.66 -23.69 -23.50
N PRO A 22 -17.19 -22.85 -22.59
CA PRO A 22 -17.80 -21.57 -22.95
C PRO A 22 -16.94 -20.67 -23.85
N ALA A 23 -15.62 -20.72 -23.69
CA ALA A 23 -14.68 -19.95 -24.50
C ALA A 23 -14.67 -20.36 -25.98
N LEU A 24 -14.85 -21.65 -26.28
CA LEU A 24 -14.87 -22.15 -27.66
C LEU A 24 -16.14 -21.69 -28.40
N TYR A 25 -17.29 -21.72 -27.72
CA TYR A 25 -18.55 -21.17 -28.22
C TYR A 25 -18.48 -19.68 -28.51
N LYS A 26 -17.87 -18.90 -27.59
CA LYS A 26 -17.59 -17.48 -27.83
C LYS A 26 -16.74 -17.29 -29.08
N LEU A 27 -15.63 -18.03 -29.20
CA LEU A 27 -14.71 -17.86 -30.32
C LEU A 27 -15.35 -18.22 -31.66
N ALA A 28 -16.15 -19.29 -31.70
CA ALA A 28 -16.93 -19.68 -32.87
C ALA A 28 -17.97 -18.61 -33.26
N ALA A 29 -18.68 -18.05 -32.27
CA ALA A 29 -19.67 -16.99 -32.52
C ALA A 29 -19.02 -15.72 -33.08
N ASN A 30 -17.87 -15.31 -32.54
CA ASN A 30 -17.16 -14.10 -32.97
C ASN A 30 -16.60 -14.28 -34.38
N TRP A 31 -16.04 -15.46 -34.69
CA TRP A 31 -15.62 -15.77 -36.07
C TRP A 31 -16.77 -15.68 -37.07
N GLU A 32 -17.94 -16.24 -36.75
CA GLU A 32 -19.09 -16.17 -37.65
C GLU A 32 -19.63 -14.76 -37.83
N PHE A 33 -19.58 -13.93 -36.78
CA PHE A 33 -20.05 -12.55 -36.83
C PHE A 33 -19.06 -11.63 -37.55
N ASP A 34 -17.80 -11.63 -37.13
CA ASP A 34 -16.78 -10.70 -37.61
C ASP A 34 -16.29 -11.05 -39.02
N GLU A 35 -16.02 -12.34 -39.28
CA GLU A 35 -15.36 -12.79 -40.51
C GLU A 35 -16.33 -13.36 -41.54
N CYS A 36 -17.43 -13.98 -41.10
CA CYS A 36 -18.43 -14.57 -42.00
C CYS A 36 -19.69 -13.71 -42.16
N HIS A 37 -19.81 -12.61 -41.40
CA HIS A 37 -20.96 -11.70 -41.39
C HIS A 37 -22.32 -12.41 -41.24
N SER A 38 -22.36 -13.54 -40.54
CA SER A 38 -23.58 -14.33 -40.30
C SER A 38 -24.02 -14.24 -38.84
N ILE A 39 -24.96 -13.34 -38.59
CA ILE A 39 -25.57 -13.18 -37.26
C ILE A 39 -26.36 -14.42 -36.85
N GLU A 40 -26.97 -15.16 -37.79
CA GLU A 40 -27.75 -16.36 -37.50
C GLU A 40 -26.87 -17.50 -36.99
N ARG A 41 -25.70 -17.70 -37.62
CA ARG A 41 -24.72 -18.70 -37.18
C ARG A 41 -24.10 -18.32 -35.85
N ALA A 42 -23.76 -17.04 -35.66
CA ALA A 42 -23.27 -16.54 -34.38
C ALA A 42 -24.29 -16.76 -33.24
N ARG A 43 -25.56 -16.40 -33.47
CA ARG A 43 -26.67 -16.65 -32.53
C ARG A 43 -26.86 -18.14 -32.24
N LYS A 44 -26.71 -19.01 -33.25
CA LYS A 44 -26.81 -20.47 -33.09
C LYS A 44 -25.75 -20.98 -32.10
N PHE A 45 -24.47 -20.65 -32.32
CA PHE A 45 -23.39 -21.09 -31.43
C PHE A 45 -23.57 -20.59 -30.00
N ILE A 46 -23.99 -19.33 -29.82
CA ILE A 46 -24.26 -18.78 -28.48
C ILE A 46 -25.44 -19.51 -27.81
N ARG A 47 -26.51 -19.81 -28.53
CA ARG A 47 -27.67 -20.56 -27.99
C ARG A 47 -27.29 -21.97 -27.58
N GLU A 48 -26.55 -22.69 -28.42
CA GLU A 48 -26.03 -24.03 -28.10
C GLU A 48 -25.13 -23.99 -26.87
N GLY A 49 -24.23 -23.00 -26.80
CA GLY A 49 -23.39 -22.77 -25.62
C GLY A 49 -24.20 -22.51 -24.35
N LEU A 50 -25.25 -21.69 -24.41
CA LEU A 50 -26.11 -21.37 -23.26
C LEU A 50 -27.03 -22.53 -22.85
N LEU A 51 -27.36 -23.45 -23.76
CA LEU A 51 -28.10 -24.68 -23.42
C LEU A 51 -27.27 -25.61 -22.54
N ILE A 52 -25.96 -25.69 -22.81
CA ILE A 52 -25.02 -26.53 -22.07
C ILE A 52 -24.53 -25.81 -20.81
N HIS A 53 -24.18 -24.52 -20.93
CA HIS A 53 -23.62 -23.69 -19.84
C HIS A 53 -24.60 -22.60 -19.42
N LYS A 54 -25.70 -23.03 -18.82
CA LYS A 54 -26.83 -22.15 -18.45
C LYS A 54 -26.47 -20.99 -17.55
N GLU A 55 -25.40 -21.08 -16.76
CA GLU A 55 -24.97 -20.05 -15.81
C GLU A 55 -23.68 -19.31 -16.26
N SER A 56 -23.24 -19.51 -17.50
CA SER A 56 -22.00 -18.92 -17.98
C SER A 56 -22.11 -17.40 -18.18
N LYS A 57 -21.51 -16.65 -17.25
CA LYS A 57 -21.33 -15.19 -17.36
C LYS A 57 -20.71 -14.79 -18.71
N LEU A 58 -19.74 -15.57 -19.20
CA LEU A 58 -19.03 -15.28 -20.44
C LEU A 58 -19.97 -15.30 -21.65
N LEU A 59 -20.82 -16.33 -21.75
CA LEU A 59 -21.71 -16.50 -22.89
C LEU A 59 -22.85 -15.48 -22.87
N PHE A 60 -23.38 -15.13 -21.71
CA PHE A 60 -24.37 -14.05 -21.63
C PHE A 60 -23.80 -12.69 -22.00
N LYS A 61 -22.57 -12.38 -21.58
CA LYS A 61 -21.89 -11.15 -22.01
C LYS A 61 -21.70 -11.12 -23.53
N GLU A 62 -21.24 -12.23 -24.11
CA GLU A 62 -21.03 -12.31 -25.55
C GLU A 62 -22.34 -12.20 -26.32
N ALA A 63 -23.39 -12.91 -25.86
CA ALA A 63 -24.72 -12.83 -26.44
C ALA A 63 -25.24 -11.39 -26.45
N PHE A 64 -25.07 -10.69 -25.33
CA PHE A 64 -25.48 -9.31 -25.18
C PHE A 64 -24.69 -8.35 -26.06
N SER A 65 -23.36 -8.48 -26.08
CA SER A 65 -22.47 -7.67 -26.91
C SER A 65 -22.73 -7.88 -28.39
N LEU A 66 -22.95 -9.13 -28.82
CA LEU A 66 -23.24 -9.50 -30.20
C LEU A 66 -24.49 -8.79 -30.71
N GLU A 67 -25.58 -8.81 -29.94
CA GLU A 67 -26.83 -8.13 -30.33
C GLU A 67 -26.65 -6.61 -30.41
N LEU A 68 -25.96 -6.00 -29.44
CA LEU A 68 -25.70 -4.55 -29.46
C LEU A 68 -24.79 -4.14 -30.64
N SER A 69 -23.73 -4.89 -30.92
CA SER A 69 -22.86 -4.69 -32.07
C SER A 69 -23.62 -4.80 -33.39
N TYR A 70 -24.50 -5.80 -33.52
CA TYR A 70 -25.32 -5.97 -34.71
C TYR A 70 -26.25 -4.78 -34.95
N ILE A 71 -26.94 -4.33 -33.89
CA ILE A 71 -27.82 -3.16 -33.96
C ILE A 71 -27.03 -1.90 -34.35
N ASN A 72 -25.83 -1.73 -33.80
CA ASN A 72 -24.95 -0.61 -34.17
C ASN A 72 -24.54 -0.65 -35.65
N GLN A 73 -24.08 -1.81 -36.15
CA GLN A 73 -23.74 -1.99 -37.57
C GLN A 73 -24.92 -1.65 -38.48
N LYS A 74 -26.14 -2.07 -38.11
CA LYS A 74 -27.36 -1.73 -38.87
C LYS A 74 -27.65 -0.24 -38.89
N MET A 75 -27.51 0.44 -37.75
CA MET A 75 -27.69 1.89 -37.68
C MET A 75 -26.63 2.67 -38.47
N GLU A 76 -25.39 2.20 -38.51
CA GLU A 76 -24.32 2.80 -39.33
C GLU A 76 -24.62 2.61 -40.82
N GLN A 77 -25.01 1.41 -41.25
CA GLN A 77 -25.41 1.11 -42.63
C GLN A 77 -26.59 1.98 -43.09
N SER A 78 -27.60 2.20 -42.24
CA SER A 78 -28.74 3.06 -42.57
C SER A 78 -28.37 4.54 -42.68
N LYS A 79 -27.37 5.02 -41.94
CA LYS A 79 -26.88 6.40 -42.05
C LYS A 79 -26.07 6.61 -43.32
N GLU A 80 -25.30 5.61 -43.75
CA GLU A 80 -24.50 5.64 -44.98
C GLU A 80 -25.36 5.57 -46.25
N GLN A 81 -26.53 4.92 -46.18
CA GLN A 81 -27.45 4.76 -47.31
C GLN A 81 -28.40 5.95 -47.58
N GLY A 82 -28.39 6.99 -46.74
CA GLY A 82 -29.01 8.32 -46.93
C GLY A 82 -30.35 8.41 -47.69
N GLU A 83 -31.45 8.67 -46.97
CA GLU A 83 -32.75 9.30 -47.38
C GLU A 83 -33.41 8.97 -48.75
N ASN A 84 -32.90 8.05 -49.55
CA ASN A 84 -33.48 7.66 -50.83
C ASN A 84 -33.76 6.16 -50.83
N GLU A 85 -34.95 5.80 -50.37
CA GLU A 85 -35.94 5.04 -51.12
C GLU A 85 -37.00 4.46 -50.19
N HIS A 86 -38.25 4.79 -50.51
CA HIS A 86 -39.46 4.18 -49.97
C HIS A 86 -39.50 2.70 -50.38
N ASN A 87 -38.84 1.83 -49.64
CA ASN A 87 -39.02 0.39 -49.77
C ASN A 87 -39.27 -0.26 -48.41
N ASN A 88 -40.47 -0.84 -48.30
CA ASN A 88 -41.00 -1.58 -47.17
C ASN A 88 -40.14 -2.81 -46.81
N SER A 89 -39.08 -2.59 -46.04
CA SER A 89 -38.61 -3.54 -45.03
C SER A 89 -38.12 -2.71 -43.85
N LEU A 90 -39.07 -2.07 -43.15
CA LEU A 90 -38.85 -1.54 -41.81
C LEU A 90 -38.64 -2.75 -40.88
N ILE A 91 -37.44 -3.31 -40.89
CA ILE A 91 -36.94 -4.05 -39.73
C ILE A 91 -36.73 -2.97 -38.67
N ASP A 92 -37.77 -2.79 -37.87
CA ASP A 92 -37.85 -1.77 -36.85
C ASP A 92 -36.66 -1.96 -35.88
N PRO A 93 -35.73 -1.00 -35.76
CA PRO A 93 -34.65 -1.05 -34.76
C PRO A 93 -35.18 -1.25 -33.33
N LEU A 94 -36.46 -0.93 -33.10
CA LEU A 94 -37.19 -1.18 -31.86
C LEU A 94 -37.42 -2.69 -31.59
N ILE A 95 -37.53 -3.52 -32.62
CA ILE A 95 -37.69 -4.99 -32.50
C ILE A 95 -36.35 -5.65 -32.15
N GLU A 96 -35.23 -5.13 -32.67
CA GLU A 96 -33.89 -5.71 -32.43
C GLU A 96 -33.28 -5.27 -31.09
N GLY A 97 -33.48 -4.02 -30.66
CA GLY A 97 -33.13 -3.58 -29.29
C GLY A 97 -33.79 -4.41 -28.18
N ASN A 98 -34.90 -5.07 -28.51
CA ASN A 98 -35.62 -5.97 -27.63
C ASN A 98 -34.87 -7.29 -27.39
N LEU A 99 -34.03 -7.76 -28.32
CA LEU A 99 -33.27 -9.01 -28.14
C LEU A 99 -32.16 -8.87 -27.10
N ALA A 100 -31.40 -7.77 -27.13
CA ALA A 100 -30.41 -7.48 -26.10
C ALA A 100 -31.08 -7.37 -24.72
N GLU A 101 -32.25 -6.75 -24.65
CA GLU A 101 -33.05 -6.67 -23.42
C GLU A 101 -33.57 -8.05 -22.96
N VAL A 102 -34.04 -8.91 -23.87
CA VAL A 102 -34.48 -10.28 -23.55
C VAL A 102 -33.31 -11.11 -23.01
N ILE A 103 -32.14 -11.02 -23.63
CA ILE A 103 -30.91 -11.69 -23.16
C ILE A 103 -30.55 -11.19 -21.77
N TYR A 104 -30.56 -9.88 -21.55
CA TYR A 104 -30.34 -9.28 -20.24
C TYR A 104 -31.32 -9.82 -19.18
N ASN A 105 -32.62 -9.79 -19.47
CA ASN A 105 -33.66 -10.28 -18.56
C ASN A 105 -33.50 -11.76 -18.24
N SER A 106 -33.06 -12.59 -19.20
CA SER A 106 -32.72 -13.99 -18.98
C SER A 106 -31.46 -14.14 -18.11
N ALA A 107 -30.44 -13.33 -18.36
CA ALA A 107 -29.17 -13.37 -17.66
C ALA A 107 -29.34 -13.01 -16.18
N VAL A 108 -30.12 -11.97 -15.85
CA VAL A 108 -30.33 -11.51 -14.47
C VAL A 108 -31.14 -12.49 -13.61
N LYS A 109 -32.03 -13.26 -14.24
CA LYS A 109 -32.77 -14.36 -13.58
C LYS A 109 -31.83 -15.48 -13.16
N THR A 110 -30.82 -15.75 -13.97
CA THR A 110 -29.92 -16.90 -13.79
C THR A 110 -28.70 -16.53 -12.96
N ILE A 111 -28.14 -15.34 -13.19
CA ILE A 111 -26.88 -14.88 -12.60
C ILE A 111 -27.18 -13.81 -11.56
N SER A 112 -26.96 -14.16 -10.28
CA SER A 112 -27.08 -13.21 -9.16
C SER A 112 -25.71 -12.70 -8.75
N ASN A 113 -25.18 -11.71 -9.49
CA ASN A 113 -23.92 -11.05 -9.14
C ASN A 113 -23.88 -9.59 -9.62
N VAL A 114 -23.48 -8.66 -8.75
CA VAL A 114 -23.33 -7.22 -9.08
C VAL A 114 -22.26 -6.98 -10.14
N SER A 115 -21.12 -7.68 -10.06
CA SER A 115 -20.02 -7.51 -11.01
C SER A 115 -20.49 -7.77 -12.43
N PHE A 116 -21.37 -8.78 -12.61
CA PHE A 116 -21.96 -9.11 -13.90
C PHE A 116 -22.87 -8.00 -14.43
N LEU A 117 -23.67 -7.35 -13.57
CA LEU A 117 -24.48 -6.21 -13.98
C LEU A 117 -23.62 -5.01 -14.41
N ILE A 118 -22.52 -4.76 -13.70
CA ILE A 118 -21.55 -3.72 -14.07
C ILE A 118 -20.92 -4.02 -15.42
N ASP A 119 -20.51 -5.27 -15.65
CA ASP A 119 -19.97 -5.69 -16.94
C ASP A 119 -20.97 -5.43 -18.08
N MET A 120 -22.24 -5.76 -17.86
CA MET A 120 -23.32 -5.52 -18.84
C MET A 120 -23.58 -4.02 -19.05
N LEU A 121 -23.49 -3.22 -17.99
CA LEU A 121 -23.60 -1.77 -18.08
C LEU A 121 -22.46 -1.17 -18.91
N ASN A 122 -21.22 -1.59 -18.66
CA ASN A 122 -20.04 -1.12 -19.39
C ASN A 122 -20.17 -1.42 -20.89
N ILE A 123 -20.60 -2.64 -21.25
CA ILE A 123 -20.88 -3.00 -22.65
C ILE A 123 -21.97 -2.09 -23.23
N ALA A 124 -23.07 -1.88 -22.50
CA ALA A 124 -24.15 -1.01 -22.98
C ALA A 124 -23.68 0.44 -23.18
N GLN A 125 -22.83 0.97 -22.30
CA GLN A 125 -22.32 2.35 -22.35
C GLN A 125 -21.51 2.68 -23.61
N GLU A 126 -20.94 1.68 -24.29
CA GLU A 126 -20.24 1.88 -25.57
C GLU A 126 -21.19 2.35 -26.69
N TYR A 127 -22.50 2.13 -26.53
CA TYR A 127 -23.50 2.40 -27.55
C TYR A 127 -24.46 3.52 -27.13
N SER A 128 -24.50 4.60 -27.90
CA SER A 128 -25.33 5.79 -27.57
C SER A 128 -26.85 5.53 -27.47
N PHE A 129 -27.36 4.54 -28.20
CA PHE A 129 -28.79 4.22 -28.26
C PHE A 129 -29.31 3.40 -27.07
N THR A 130 -28.43 2.87 -26.21
CA THR A 130 -28.82 1.95 -25.13
C THR A 130 -29.21 2.64 -23.83
N SER A 131 -29.45 3.96 -23.85
CA SER A 131 -29.74 4.76 -22.65
C SER A 131 -30.86 4.16 -21.78
N SER A 132 -31.95 3.69 -22.40
CA SER A 132 -33.07 3.05 -21.69
C SER A 132 -32.70 1.71 -21.05
N LEU A 133 -31.81 0.94 -21.68
CA LEU A 133 -31.31 -0.32 -21.17
C LEU A 133 -30.32 -0.11 -20.02
N GLN A 134 -29.48 0.93 -20.11
CA GLN A 134 -28.60 1.36 -19.03
C GLN A 134 -29.40 1.74 -17.77
N ASP A 135 -30.50 2.49 -17.93
CA ASP A 135 -31.40 2.83 -16.82
C ASP A 135 -32.02 1.57 -16.16
N LYS A 136 -32.46 0.60 -16.96
CA LYS A 136 -32.97 -0.70 -16.45
C LYS A 136 -31.91 -1.48 -15.69
N ILE A 137 -30.66 -1.48 -16.14
CA ILE A 137 -29.54 -2.14 -15.45
C ILE A 137 -29.29 -1.48 -14.09
N LEU A 138 -29.27 -0.14 -14.05
CA LEU A 138 -29.06 0.63 -12.83
C LEU A 138 -30.20 0.47 -11.82
N GLU A 139 -31.45 0.45 -12.26
CA GLU A 139 -32.61 0.15 -11.41
C GLU A 139 -32.54 -1.26 -10.82
N MET A 140 -32.08 -2.24 -11.63
CA MET A 140 -31.87 -3.61 -11.16
C MET A 140 -30.76 -3.68 -10.10
N MET A 141 -29.64 -2.98 -10.31
CA MET A 141 -28.57 -2.89 -9.33
C MET A 141 -29.07 -2.28 -8.01
N ARG A 142 -29.80 -1.16 -8.09
CA ARG A 142 -30.37 -0.45 -6.93
C ARG A 142 -31.34 -1.32 -6.14
N SER A 143 -32.20 -2.07 -6.82
CA SER A 143 -33.24 -2.89 -6.18
C SER A 143 -32.69 -4.20 -5.60
N LYS A 144 -31.84 -4.91 -6.35
CA LYS A 144 -31.34 -6.24 -5.96
C LYS A 144 -30.10 -6.17 -5.06
N TYR A 145 -29.29 -5.12 -5.17
CA TYR A 145 -28.03 -4.99 -4.43
C TYR A 145 -27.83 -3.61 -3.78
N PRO A 146 -28.80 -3.13 -2.97
CA PRO A 146 -28.71 -1.82 -2.31
C PRO A 146 -27.62 -1.77 -1.23
N LYS A 147 -27.15 -2.93 -0.75
CA LYS A 147 -26.13 -3.04 0.31
C LYS A 147 -24.69 -3.08 -0.22
N GLU A 148 -24.51 -3.17 -1.53
CA GLU A 148 -23.20 -3.26 -2.16
C GLU A 148 -22.69 -1.86 -2.48
N GLU A 149 -21.48 -1.49 -2.03
CA GLU A 149 -20.97 -0.12 -2.23
C GLU A 149 -20.78 0.22 -3.70
N VAL A 150 -20.44 -0.78 -4.52
CA VAL A 150 -20.18 -0.59 -5.95
C VAL A 150 -21.46 -0.20 -6.70
N THR A 151 -22.64 -0.62 -6.21
CA THR A 151 -23.93 -0.18 -6.76
C THR A 151 -24.05 1.33 -6.67
N TRP A 152 -23.73 1.90 -5.50
CA TRP A 152 -23.86 3.35 -5.27
C TRP A 152 -22.80 4.15 -6.01
N ASP A 153 -21.56 3.67 -6.09
CA ASP A 153 -20.50 4.31 -6.89
C ASP A 153 -20.86 4.34 -8.38
N THR A 154 -21.39 3.23 -8.92
CA THR A 154 -21.82 3.15 -10.32
C THR A 154 -22.98 4.11 -10.59
N LEU A 155 -24.00 4.12 -9.72
CA LEU A 155 -25.15 5.04 -9.83
C LEU A 155 -24.70 6.50 -9.76
N ALA A 156 -23.78 6.83 -8.86
CA ALA A 156 -23.30 8.19 -8.69
C ALA A 156 -22.52 8.66 -9.93
N ARG A 157 -21.58 7.84 -10.42
CA ARG A 157 -20.74 8.19 -11.58
C ARG A 157 -21.56 8.41 -12.86
N ARG A 158 -22.65 7.68 -13.04
CA ARG A 158 -23.58 7.86 -14.16
C ARG A 158 -24.14 9.29 -14.26
N GLU A 159 -24.38 9.96 -13.13
CA GLU A 159 -24.95 11.32 -13.12
C GLU A 159 -24.07 12.36 -13.86
N LEU A 160 -22.78 12.07 -14.06
CA LEU A 160 -21.87 12.94 -14.83
C LEU A 160 -22.13 12.91 -16.34
N GLU A 161 -22.64 11.80 -16.86
CA GLU A 161 -22.89 11.57 -18.29
C GLU A 161 -24.25 12.13 -18.73
N LEU A 162 -25.14 12.37 -17.77
CA LEU A 162 -26.49 12.87 -18.03
C LEU A 162 -26.49 14.33 -18.50
N ARG A 163 -27.63 14.79 -19.02
CA ARG A 163 -27.81 16.19 -19.44
C ARG A 163 -27.88 17.13 -18.22
N GLY A 164 -27.30 18.31 -18.37
CA GLY A 164 -27.36 19.39 -17.38
C GLY A 164 -26.07 20.18 -17.27
N THR A 165 -26.09 21.26 -16.49
CA THR A 165 -24.87 22.01 -16.18
C THR A 165 -23.90 21.13 -15.39
N LEU A 166 -22.60 21.38 -15.49
CA LEU A 166 -21.60 20.62 -14.73
C LEU A 166 -21.86 20.68 -13.21
N LYS A 167 -22.34 21.83 -12.72
CA LYS A 167 -22.67 22.03 -11.31
C LYS A 167 -23.81 21.12 -10.85
N GLU A 168 -24.88 21.02 -11.64
CA GLU A 168 -26.03 20.16 -11.33
C GLU A 168 -25.63 18.68 -11.34
N ARG A 169 -24.81 18.27 -12.31
CA ARG A 169 -24.33 16.88 -12.43
C ARG A 169 -23.49 16.47 -11.23
N ILE A 170 -22.55 17.31 -10.81
CA ILE A 170 -21.76 17.09 -9.58
C ILE A 170 -22.69 17.04 -8.35
N GLY A 171 -23.65 17.95 -8.24
CA GLY A 171 -24.59 17.98 -7.14
C GLY A 171 -25.45 16.71 -7.04
N LYS A 172 -25.94 16.19 -8.17
CA LYS A 172 -26.67 14.91 -8.21
C LYS A 172 -25.80 13.74 -7.82
N CYS A 173 -24.58 13.67 -8.35
CA CYS A 173 -23.60 12.64 -7.99
C CYS A 173 -23.34 12.61 -6.47
N ILE A 174 -23.10 13.78 -5.86
CA ILE A 174 -22.93 13.94 -4.41
C ILE A 174 -24.17 13.42 -3.66
N SER A 175 -25.38 13.79 -4.09
CA SER A 175 -26.63 13.32 -3.48
C SER A 175 -26.77 11.79 -3.52
N VAL A 176 -26.36 11.16 -4.62
CA VAL A 176 -26.35 9.68 -4.71
C VAL A 176 -25.35 9.08 -3.73
N TYR A 177 -24.15 9.63 -3.60
CA TYR A 177 -23.18 9.19 -2.59
C TYR A 177 -23.69 9.39 -1.16
N GLU A 178 -24.33 10.53 -0.87
CA GLU A 178 -24.93 10.82 0.45
C GLU A 178 -26.04 9.82 0.79
N ASN A 179 -26.84 9.41 -0.19
CA ASN A 179 -27.80 8.32 0.00
C ASN A 179 -27.09 6.96 0.18
N GLY A 180 -26.00 6.73 -0.55
CA GLY A 180 -25.19 5.52 -0.43
C GLY A 180 -24.59 5.34 0.96
N ILE A 181 -23.98 6.37 1.55
CA ILE A 181 -23.42 6.29 2.91
C ILE A 181 -24.50 6.11 3.99
N ARG A 182 -25.74 6.58 3.76
CA ARG A 182 -26.87 6.36 4.67
C ARG A 182 -27.36 4.90 4.63
N ASN A 183 -27.33 4.27 3.46
CA ASN A 183 -27.74 2.88 3.29
C ASN A 183 -26.62 1.89 3.64
N VAL A 184 -25.37 2.25 3.34
CA VAL A 184 -24.18 1.42 3.49
C VAL A 184 -23.07 2.23 4.18
N PRO A 185 -23.14 2.43 5.51
CA PRO A 185 -22.20 3.25 6.27
C PRO A 185 -20.86 2.52 6.52
N THR A 186 -20.19 2.08 5.45
CA THR A 186 -18.91 1.36 5.53
C THR A 186 -17.74 2.28 5.17
N ARG A 187 -16.55 1.99 5.71
CA ARG A 187 -15.31 2.72 5.34
C ARG A 187 -15.04 2.67 3.84
N LYS A 188 -15.42 1.57 3.17
CA LYS A 188 -15.29 1.41 1.72
C LYS A 188 -16.20 2.36 0.95
N MET A 189 -17.46 2.50 1.36
CA MET A 189 -18.41 3.44 0.75
C MET A 189 -17.92 4.90 0.88
N TRP A 190 -17.45 5.27 2.07
CA TRP A 190 -16.82 6.57 2.31
C TRP A 190 -15.57 6.78 1.48
N SER A 191 -14.75 5.75 1.29
CA SER A 191 -13.56 5.83 0.44
C SER A 191 -13.90 6.10 -1.02
N LEU A 192 -14.95 5.46 -1.56
CA LEU A 192 -15.43 5.71 -2.93
C LEU A 192 -15.91 7.16 -3.08
N TYR A 193 -16.72 7.64 -2.13
CA TYR A 193 -17.19 9.02 -2.14
C TYR A 193 -16.04 10.04 -2.04
N LEU A 194 -15.09 9.83 -1.12
CA LEU A 194 -13.92 10.70 -0.97
C LEU A 194 -13.05 10.72 -2.23
N ASN A 195 -12.79 9.55 -2.82
CA ASN A 195 -12.01 9.45 -4.07
C ASN A 195 -12.71 10.19 -5.21
N TYR A 196 -14.03 10.05 -5.35
CA TYR A 196 -14.78 10.81 -6.35
C TYR A 196 -14.63 12.34 -6.16
N VAL A 197 -14.81 12.83 -4.94
CA VAL A 197 -14.69 14.27 -4.67
C VAL A 197 -13.26 14.76 -4.88
N LEU A 198 -12.26 13.91 -4.63
CA LEU A 198 -10.86 14.18 -4.95
C LEU A 198 -10.62 14.26 -6.47
N GLU A 199 -11.12 13.29 -7.23
CA GLU A 199 -11.01 13.22 -8.71
C GLU A 199 -11.57 14.50 -9.36
N ILE A 200 -12.78 14.94 -8.96
CA ILE A 200 -13.35 16.18 -9.54
C ILE A 200 -12.55 17.43 -9.19
N ASN A 201 -11.75 17.41 -8.11
CA ASN A 201 -10.88 18.50 -7.68
C ASN A 201 -9.47 18.44 -8.28
N GLU A 202 -9.15 17.45 -9.12
CA GLU A 202 -7.90 17.42 -9.87
C GLU A 202 -7.88 18.50 -10.96
N ASP A 203 -9.03 18.75 -11.60
CA ASP A 203 -9.23 19.82 -12.55
C ASP A 203 -10.07 20.97 -11.95
N LEU A 204 -9.41 22.10 -11.70
CA LEU A 204 -10.03 23.32 -11.16
C LEU A 204 -10.27 24.41 -12.20
N THR A 205 -10.13 24.11 -13.50
CA THR A 205 -10.45 25.05 -14.58
C THR A 205 -11.92 25.49 -14.55
N THR A 206 -12.80 24.59 -14.11
CA THR A 206 -14.25 24.81 -14.03
C THR A 206 -14.74 24.70 -12.60
N LEU A 207 -15.58 25.66 -12.18
CA LEU A 207 -16.24 25.69 -10.87
C LEU A 207 -15.30 25.51 -9.65
N PRO A 208 -14.12 26.16 -9.59
CA PRO A 208 -13.11 25.90 -8.56
C PRO A 208 -13.64 26.08 -7.13
N THR A 209 -14.36 27.17 -6.87
CA THR A 209 -14.91 27.48 -5.54
C THR A 209 -15.92 26.44 -5.07
N TYR A 210 -16.75 25.94 -5.99
CA TYR A 210 -17.76 24.93 -5.68
C TYR A 210 -17.13 23.56 -5.42
N LYS A 211 -16.18 23.13 -6.27
CA LYS A 211 -15.46 21.86 -6.11
C LYS A 211 -14.66 21.81 -4.81
N LYS A 212 -13.95 22.89 -4.48
CA LYS A 212 -13.22 23.04 -3.21
C LYS A 212 -14.14 22.99 -1.99
N LYS A 213 -15.32 23.62 -2.08
CA LYS A 213 -16.33 23.55 -1.02
C LYS A 213 -16.82 22.12 -0.81
N CYS A 214 -17.08 21.37 -1.88
CA CYS A 214 -17.46 19.96 -1.80
C CYS A 214 -16.37 19.13 -1.12
N LEU A 215 -15.10 19.34 -1.49
CA LEU A 215 -13.95 18.67 -0.89
C LEU A 215 -13.84 18.92 0.61
N LYS A 216 -13.94 20.18 1.03
CA LYS A 216 -13.91 20.55 2.45
C LYS A 216 -15.03 19.86 3.22
N ASN A 217 -16.26 19.95 2.71
CA ASN A 217 -17.43 19.39 3.38
C ASN A 217 -17.35 17.87 3.53
N VAL A 218 -16.93 17.13 2.50
CA VAL A 218 -16.86 15.67 2.57
C VAL A 218 -15.81 15.19 3.57
N PHE A 219 -14.64 15.85 3.64
CA PHE A 219 -13.62 15.49 4.62
C PHE A 219 -14.08 15.78 6.06
N GLU A 220 -14.66 16.95 6.31
CA GLU A 220 -15.20 17.30 7.63
C GLU A 220 -16.31 16.34 8.08
N THR A 221 -17.17 15.92 7.15
CA THR A 221 -18.26 14.99 7.45
C THR A 221 -17.71 13.57 7.69
N ALA A 222 -16.82 13.09 6.82
CA ALA A 222 -16.19 11.77 6.98
C ALA A 222 -15.36 11.67 8.27
N HIS A 223 -14.76 12.78 8.72
CA HIS A 223 -14.09 12.85 10.01
C HIS A 223 -15.06 12.69 11.18
N LYS A 224 -16.16 13.44 11.18
CA LYS A 224 -17.20 13.37 12.24
C LYS A 224 -17.76 11.96 12.39
N GLU A 225 -17.89 11.23 11.28
CA GLU A 225 -18.35 9.84 11.26
C GLU A 225 -17.24 8.81 11.58
N ASN A 226 -15.99 9.25 11.83
CA ASN A 226 -14.81 8.41 12.06
C ASN A 226 -14.52 7.41 10.92
N MET A 227 -14.75 7.83 9.67
CA MET A 227 -14.63 6.99 8.47
C MET A 227 -13.40 7.30 7.61
N LEU A 228 -12.57 8.27 8.03
CA LEU A 228 -11.33 8.59 7.33
C LEU A 228 -10.27 7.51 7.53
N SER A 229 -9.54 7.21 6.45
CA SER A 229 -8.37 6.34 6.48
C SER A 229 -7.09 7.18 6.61
N GLU A 230 -5.96 6.52 6.91
CA GLU A 230 -4.63 7.17 6.89
C GLU A 230 -4.40 7.96 5.59
N LYS A 231 -4.69 7.34 4.44
CA LYS A 231 -4.58 7.97 3.11
C LYS A 231 -5.43 9.24 3.03
N HIS A 232 -6.65 9.20 3.55
CA HIS A 232 -7.59 10.32 3.46
C HIS A 232 -7.15 11.49 4.34
N TYR A 233 -6.69 11.27 5.57
CA TYR A 233 -6.13 12.36 6.39
C TYR A 233 -4.93 13.04 5.72
N LEU A 234 -4.02 12.26 5.13
CA LEU A 234 -2.86 12.82 4.42
C LEU A 234 -3.26 13.59 3.16
N LEU A 235 -4.29 13.13 2.43
CA LEU A 235 -4.82 13.85 1.28
C LEU A 235 -5.54 15.12 1.70
N TRP A 236 -6.25 15.11 2.83
CA TRP A 236 -6.91 16.30 3.38
C TRP A 236 -5.88 17.42 3.60
N VAL A 237 -4.77 17.12 4.29
CA VAL A 237 -3.69 18.08 4.55
C VAL A 237 -3.04 18.58 3.26
N LYS A 238 -2.87 17.72 2.24
CA LYS A 238 -2.15 18.06 1.00
C LYS A 238 -2.99 18.82 -0.02
N LYS A 239 -4.28 18.51 -0.12
CA LYS A 239 -5.13 18.91 -1.25
C LYS A 239 -6.18 19.96 -0.88
N ALA A 240 -6.59 20.05 0.39
CA ALA A 240 -7.58 21.03 0.79
C ALA A 240 -6.92 22.36 1.17
N GLU A 241 -7.52 23.46 0.70
CA GLU A 241 -7.06 24.82 1.01
C GLU A 241 -7.66 25.32 2.32
N ASN A 242 -6.96 26.26 2.97
CA ASN A 242 -7.38 26.91 4.22
C ASN A 242 -7.73 25.92 5.34
N VAL A 243 -7.02 24.79 5.38
CA VAL A 243 -7.16 23.78 6.43
C VAL A 243 -6.16 24.05 7.54
N ASP A 244 -6.66 23.99 8.77
CA ASP A 244 -5.82 23.94 9.97
C ASP A 244 -5.09 22.58 9.98
N THR A 245 -3.93 22.55 9.33
CA THR A 245 -3.13 21.33 9.14
C THR A 245 -2.74 20.72 10.48
N CYS A 246 -2.48 21.55 11.49
CA CYS A 246 -2.15 21.09 12.84
C CYS A 246 -3.30 20.25 13.41
N LYS A 247 -4.53 20.80 13.37
CA LYS A 247 -5.72 20.10 13.86
C LYS A 247 -6.03 18.82 13.08
N VAL A 248 -5.94 18.85 11.75
CA VAL A 248 -6.23 17.65 10.95
C VAL A 248 -5.24 16.53 11.24
N LEU A 249 -3.95 16.84 11.41
CA LEU A 249 -2.95 15.85 11.79
C LEU A 249 -3.16 15.34 13.21
N GLN A 250 -3.53 16.22 14.14
CA GLN A 250 -3.91 15.83 15.51
C GLN A 250 -5.09 14.86 15.50
N TRP A 251 -6.19 15.19 14.82
CA TRP A 251 -7.35 14.31 14.65
C TRP A 251 -6.98 12.97 14.01
N GLY A 252 -6.06 12.99 13.04
CA GLY A 252 -5.52 11.79 12.42
C GLY A 252 -4.82 10.89 13.44
N THR A 253 -3.93 11.45 14.27
CA THR A 253 -3.22 10.68 15.30
C THR A 253 -4.13 10.23 16.46
N GLU A 254 -5.19 10.97 16.77
CA GLU A 254 -6.18 10.58 17.78
C GLU A 254 -7.05 9.40 17.31
N ASN A 255 -7.56 9.47 16.07
CA ASN A 255 -8.44 8.44 15.52
C ASN A 255 -7.69 7.20 15.00
N LEU A 256 -6.42 7.35 14.58
CA LEU A 256 -5.60 6.29 14.01
C LEU A 256 -4.22 6.27 14.68
N CYS A 257 -4.21 6.08 16.00
CA CYS A 257 -3.00 6.14 16.83
C CYS A 257 -1.90 5.13 16.42
N LEU A 258 -2.25 4.02 15.77
CA LEU A 258 -1.29 3.02 15.29
C LEU A 258 -0.61 3.41 13.97
N SER A 259 -0.95 4.55 13.36
CA SER A 259 -0.31 5.02 12.13
C SER A 259 0.97 5.81 12.42
N SER A 260 2.13 5.14 12.37
CA SER A 260 3.45 5.80 12.45
C SER A 260 3.60 6.90 11.39
N LYS A 261 2.95 6.73 10.23
CA LYS A 261 2.97 7.72 9.16
C LYS A 261 2.27 9.02 9.56
N LEU A 262 1.10 8.97 10.20
CA LEU A 262 0.43 10.20 10.67
C LEU A 262 1.24 10.91 11.75
N TRP A 263 1.82 10.18 12.70
CA TRP A 263 2.74 10.74 13.69
C TRP A 263 3.93 11.42 13.03
N SER A 264 4.56 10.76 12.05
CA SER A 264 5.70 11.35 11.32
C SER A 264 5.31 12.63 10.58
N TRP A 265 4.10 12.71 10.02
CA TRP A 265 3.59 13.90 9.35
C TRP A 265 3.31 15.04 10.33
N ARG A 266 2.73 14.72 11.50
CA ARG A 266 2.50 15.70 12.58
C ARG A 266 3.83 16.28 13.09
N LEU A 267 4.83 15.44 13.34
CA LEU A 267 6.17 15.88 13.71
C LEU A 267 6.81 16.76 12.63
N ARG A 268 6.78 16.34 11.36
CA ARG A 268 7.31 17.13 10.23
C ARG A 268 6.63 18.47 10.08
N TYR A 269 5.33 18.57 10.37
CA TYR A 269 4.60 19.82 10.33
C TYR A 269 5.15 20.83 11.35
N HIS A 270 5.29 20.43 12.63
CA HIS A 270 5.83 21.32 13.66
C HIS A 270 7.31 21.66 13.40
N LEU A 271 8.12 20.68 12.98
CA LEU A 271 9.52 20.90 12.57
C LEU A 271 9.62 21.90 11.42
N GLY A 272 8.76 21.79 10.40
CA GLY A 272 8.74 22.73 9.26
C GLY A 272 8.25 24.14 9.61
N LYS A 273 7.57 24.30 10.76
CA LYS A 273 7.17 25.59 11.32
C LYS A 273 8.14 26.14 12.35
N SER A 274 9.23 25.41 12.64
CA SER A 274 10.15 25.72 13.73
C SER A 274 9.45 25.85 15.09
N ASP A 275 8.37 25.09 15.29
CA ASP A 275 7.56 25.08 16.51
C ASP A 275 8.08 24.01 17.48
N SER A 276 9.08 24.38 18.28
CA SER A 276 9.72 23.43 19.20
C SER A 276 8.81 22.95 20.33
N GLU A 277 7.86 23.77 20.76
CA GLU A 277 6.92 23.35 21.80
C GLU A 277 5.93 22.31 21.25
N GLY A 278 5.44 22.51 20.02
CA GLY A 278 4.62 21.53 19.33
C GLY A 278 5.33 20.20 19.10
N VAL A 279 6.62 20.22 18.69
CA VAL A 279 7.39 18.98 18.54
C VAL A 279 7.51 18.23 19.87
N ARG A 280 7.83 18.93 20.97
CA ARG A 280 7.97 18.32 22.30
C ARG A 280 6.64 17.74 22.79
N ALA A 281 5.53 18.46 22.59
CA ALA A 281 4.21 17.97 22.94
C ALA A 281 3.90 16.64 22.22
N VAL A 282 4.15 16.57 20.92
CA VAL A 282 3.93 15.35 20.12
C VAL A 282 4.85 14.21 20.56
N LEU A 283 6.14 14.47 20.84
CA LEU A 283 7.03 13.43 21.37
C LEU A 283 6.58 12.91 22.74
N LYS A 284 6.08 13.78 23.60
CA LYS A 284 5.54 13.37 24.90
C LYS A 284 4.29 12.50 24.73
N GLU A 285 3.41 12.82 23.80
CA GLU A 285 2.26 11.97 23.44
C GLU A 285 2.73 10.58 22.96
N ILE A 286 3.74 10.53 22.08
CA ILE A 286 4.32 9.28 21.58
C ILE A 286 4.88 8.43 22.73
N SER A 287 5.69 9.04 23.58
CA SER A 287 6.37 8.37 24.71
C SER A 287 5.38 7.88 25.78
N SER A 288 4.22 8.53 25.88
CA SER A 288 3.17 8.13 26.81
C SER A 288 2.33 6.95 26.31
N ASN A 289 2.44 6.57 25.03
CA ASN A 289 1.64 5.52 24.41
C ASN A 289 2.54 4.41 23.85
N PRO A 290 2.72 3.29 24.57
CA PRO A 290 3.63 2.23 24.16
C PRO A 290 3.19 1.48 22.90
N ASP A 291 1.91 1.53 22.54
CA ASP A 291 1.35 0.77 21.42
C ASP A 291 1.65 1.40 20.06
N ILE A 292 2.15 2.65 20.04
CA ILE A 292 2.52 3.32 18.80
C ILE A 292 3.70 2.55 18.16
N PRO A 293 3.55 2.04 16.93
CA PRO A 293 4.63 1.34 16.27
C PRO A 293 5.72 2.32 15.84
N ASP A 294 6.95 1.80 15.77
CA ASP A 294 8.09 2.50 15.18
C ASP A 294 8.50 3.82 15.87
N GLN A 295 8.33 3.89 17.20
CA GLN A 295 8.67 5.08 17.99
C GLN A 295 10.14 5.48 17.83
N VAL A 296 11.04 4.50 17.69
CA VAL A 296 12.48 4.74 17.49
C VAL A 296 12.71 5.63 16.26
N ASN A 297 12.08 5.32 15.13
CA ASN A 297 12.25 6.14 13.92
C ASN A 297 11.59 7.52 14.03
N LEU A 298 10.49 7.65 14.80
CA LEU A 298 9.88 8.95 15.09
C LEU A 298 10.80 9.84 15.93
N TRP A 299 11.44 9.28 16.95
CA TRP A 299 12.45 9.97 17.75
C TRP A 299 13.67 10.34 16.90
N LEU A 300 14.23 9.41 16.14
CA LEU A 300 15.38 9.66 15.27
C LEU A 300 15.09 10.71 14.20
N LEU A 301 13.87 10.78 13.67
CA LEU A 301 13.45 11.84 12.75
C LEU A 301 13.62 13.23 13.39
N VAL A 302 13.11 13.40 14.60
CA VAL A 302 13.19 14.68 15.32
C VAL A 302 14.64 15.03 15.66
N LEU A 303 15.38 14.07 16.22
CA LEU A 303 16.78 14.26 16.62
C LEU A 303 17.65 14.65 15.42
N ARG A 304 17.51 13.96 14.27
CA ARG A 304 18.25 14.30 13.05
C ARG A 304 17.96 15.71 12.56
N CYS A 305 16.71 16.18 12.67
CA CYS A 305 16.34 17.55 12.31
C CYS A 305 16.97 18.57 13.28
N TYR A 306 16.82 18.38 14.59
CA TYR A 306 17.37 19.34 15.56
C TYR A 306 18.89 19.40 15.57
N GLN A 307 19.59 18.29 15.28
CA GLN A 307 21.05 18.33 15.12
C GLN A 307 21.53 19.36 14.09
N ILE A 308 20.69 19.68 13.09
CA ILE A 308 20.97 20.67 12.05
C ILE A 308 20.42 22.05 12.45
N ILE A 309 19.21 22.10 13.02
CA ILE A 309 18.48 23.34 13.30
C ILE A 309 18.95 24.00 14.61
N ASP A 310 19.00 23.23 15.70
CA ASP A 310 19.35 23.69 17.05
C ASP A 310 20.07 22.57 17.82
N SER A 311 21.39 22.69 17.88
CA SER A 311 22.25 21.70 18.53
C SER A 311 22.04 21.61 20.05
N ASN A 312 21.54 22.66 20.70
CA ASN A 312 21.30 22.63 22.15
C ASN A 312 20.00 21.88 22.45
N GLU A 313 18.97 22.13 21.64
CA GLU A 313 17.71 21.40 21.76
C GLU A 313 17.88 19.91 21.39
N ALA A 314 18.72 19.60 20.39
CA ALA A 314 19.11 18.23 20.08
C ALA A 314 19.73 17.52 21.30
N GLU A 315 20.64 18.19 22.03
CA GLU A 315 21.27 17.60 23.23
C GLU A 315 20.25 17.29 24.32
N ARG A 316 19.31 18.21 24.58
CA ARG A 316 18.23 17.99 25.55
C ARG A 316 17.35 16.80 25.16
N LEU A 317 16.94 16.73 23.89
CA LEU A 317 16.12 15.63 23.39
C LEU A 317 16.87 14.29 23.41
N TRP A 318 18.19 14.29 23.19
CA TRP A 318 19.00 13.10 23.39
C TRP A 318 18.97 12.65 24.86
N ASP A 319 19.22 13.56 25.80
CA ASP A 319 19.20 13.28 27.24
C ASP A 319 17.83 12.79 27.76
N GLU A 320 16.74 13.22 27.13
CA GLU A 320 15.39 12.71 27.39
C GLU A 320 15.18 11.33 26.75
N GLY A 321 15.48 11.20 25.45
CA GLY A 321 15.24 9.98 24.69
C GLY A 321 16.01 8.77 25.19
N VAL A 322 17.25 8.92 25.66
CA VAL A 322 18.03 7.79 26.21
C VAL A 322 17.48 7.23 27.53
N LYS A 323 16.60 7.99 28.20
CA LYS A 323 15.91 7.57 29.43
C LYS A 323 14.54 6.94 29.14
N ASP A 324 14.06 7.05 27.90
CA ASP A 324 12.78 6.48 27.51
C ASP A 324 12.83 4.93 27.62
N PRO A 325 11.83 4.28 28.24
CA PRO A 325 11.83 2.84 28.42
C PRO A 325 11.80 2.02 27.12
N ILE A 326 11.23 2.57 26.05
CA ILE A 326 10.97 1.86 24.79
C ILE A 326 12.09 2.13 23.80
N VAL A 327 12.44 3.41 23.59
CA VAL A 327 13.43 3.80 22.57
C VAL A 327 14.83 3.97 23.14
N GLY A 328 14.96 4.14 24.46
CA GLY A 328 16.21 4.56 25.09
C GLY A 328 17.37 3.61 24.83
N ALA A 329 17.14 2.30 24.83
CA ALA A 329 18.20 1.32 24.57
C ALA A 329 18.84 1.53 23.19
N VAL A 330 18.02 1.78 22.16
CA VAL A 330 18.48 1.99 20.78
C VAL A 330 19.12 3.38 20.61
N LEU A 331 18.60 4.39 21.32
CA LEU A 331 19.11 5.76 21.20
C LEU A 331 20.48 5.95 21.86
N LYS A 332 20.83 5.16 22.87
CA LYS A 332 22.08 5.34 23.63
C LYS A 332 23.35 5.23 22.79
N GLY A 333 23.46 4.21 21.92
CA GLY A 333 24.61 4.07 21.02
C GLY A 333 24.75 5.31 20.13
N ARG A 334 23.65 5.72 19.48
CA ARG A 334 23.59 6.90 18.60
C ARG A 334 23.92 8.20 19.30
N TYR A 335 23.49 8.35 20.55
CA TYR A 335 23.81 9.53 21.34
C TYR A 335 25.32 9.65 21.59
N ILE A 336 25.98 8.53 21.91
CA ILE A 336 27.44 8.48 22.13
C ILE A 336 28.19 8.85 20.85
N GLU A 337 27.78 8.31 19.69
CA GLU A 337 28.34 8.69 18.38
C GLU A 337 28.25 10.20 18.16
N TRP A 338 27.06 10.76 18.39
CA TRP A 338 26.83 12.20 18.22
C TRP A 338 27.69 13.04 19.17
N LEU A 339 27.81 12.65 20.44
CA LEU A 339 28.66 13.31 21.42
C LEU A 339 30.15 13.22 21.05
N ALA A 340 30.59 12.10 20.49
CA ALA A 340 31.97 11.94 20.03
C ALA A 340 32.29 12.92 18.92
N MET A 341 31.38 13.07 17.95
CA MET A 341 31.51 14.03 16.85
C MET A 341 31.47 15.49 17.34
N LYS A 342 30.58 15.81 18.30
CA LYS A 342 30.34 17.20 18.73
C LYS A 342 31.31 17.70 19.81
N LYS A 343 31.64 16.84 20.79
CA LYS A 343 32.38 17.18 22.02
C LYS A 343 33.67 16.39 22.20
N GLY A 344 33.97 15.46 21.29
CA GLY A 344 35.18 14.65 21.28
C GLY A 344 35.07 13.37 22.12
N ASN A 345 35.94 12.42 21.79
CA ASN A 345 35.89 11.05 22.33
C ASN A 345 36.02 10.98 23.86
N SER A 346 36.79 11.89 24.49
CA SER A 346 36.94 11.93 25.95
C SER A 346 35.62 12.21 26.67
N PHE A 347 34.78 13.08 26.12
CA PHE A 347 33.46 13.39 26.68
C PHE A 347 32.50 12.22 26.47
N ALA A 348 32.44 11.71 25.24
CA ALA A 348 31.60 10.57 24.88
C ALA A 348 31.91 9.30 25.72
N ARG A 349 33.18 9.00 26.01
CA ARG A 349 33.56 7.91 26.94
C ARG A 349 32.97 8.10 28.34
N ARG A 350 33.01 9.32 28.87
CA ARG A 350 32.48 9.62 30.21
C ARG A 350 30.97 9.37 30.24
N VAL A 351 30.26 9.86 29.23
CA VAL A 351 28.82 9.67 29.11
C VAL A 351 28.48 8.20 28.87
N GLY A 352 29.19 7.49 28.01
CA GLY A 352 29.00 6.05 27.78
C GLY A 352 29.17 5.21 29.04
N LYS A 353 30.13 5.54 29.91
CA LYS A 353 30.28 4.91 31.24
C LYS A 353 29.08 5.16 32.17
N ILE A 354 28.40 6.29 32.05
CA ILE A 354 27.20 6.60 32.85
C ILE A 354 25.96 5.89 32.25
N LEU A 355 25.83 5.89 30.92
CA LEU A 355 24.70 5.32 30.22
C LEU A 355 24.66 3.79 30.26
N SER A 356 25.82 3.13 30.36
CA SER A 356 25.93 1.68 30.57
C SER A 356 25.36 1.25 31.91
N ALA A 357 25.53 2.06 32.96
CA ALA A 357 25.02 1.76 34.29
C ALA A 357 23.56 2.20 34.53
N THR A 358 22.97 2.97 33.61
CA THR A 358 21.60 3.50 33.75
C THR A 358 20.65 2.66 32.90
N PRO A 359 19.50 2.16 33.39
CA PRO A 359 18.49 1.52 32.54
C PRO A 359 17.88 2.49 31.50
N PRO A 360 17.35 2.02 30.35
CA PRO A 360 17.40 0.64 29.85
C PRO A 360 18.81 0.26 29.35
N LEU A 361 19.28 -0.93 29.72
CA LEU A 361 20.63 -1.38 29.33
C LEU A 361 20.70 -1.59 27.82
N SER A 362 21.85 -1.29 27.22
CA SER A 362 22.06 -1.39 25.77
C SER A 362 23.47 -1.85 25.45
N ILE A 363 23.57 -2.92 24.66
CA ILE A 363 24.84 -3.44 24.15
C ILE A 363 25.48 -2.47 23.14
N ASP A 364 24.66 -1.71 22.39
CA ASP A 364 25.10 -0.74 21.38
C ASP A 364 26.07 0.30 21.95
N ILE A 365 25.98 0.60 23.26
CA ILE A 365 26.93 1.47 23.97
C ILE A 365 28.36 0.94 23.83
N TYR A 366 28.55 -0.35 24.09
CA TYR A 366 29.85 -0.99 24.05
C TYR A 366 30.35 -1.11 22.61
N GLU A 367 29.48 -1.44 21.66
CA GLU A 367 29.83 -1.50 20.24
C GLU A 367 30.35 -0.15 19.74
N VAL A 368 29.60 0.93 19.98
CA VAL A 368 29.99 2.29 19.59
C VAL A 368 31.29 2.70 20.28
N MET A 369 31.45 2.40 21.58
CA MET A 369 32.68 2.71 22.29
C MET A 369 33.89 1.96 21.71
N LEU A 370 33.75 0.68 21.36
CA LEU A 370 34.82 -0.11 20.71
C LEU A 370 35.19 0.48 19.35
N ASP A 371 34.20 0.80 18.52
CA ASP A 371 34.43 1.40 17.19
C ASP A 371 35.13 2.75 17.29
N MET A 372 34.69 3.58 18.25
CA MET A 372 35.33 4.86 18.54
C MET A 372 36.78 4.74 19.00
N GLU A 373 37.15 3.68 19.74
CA GLU A 373 38.53 3.43 20.16
C GLU A 373 39.40 2.88 19.03
N ASN A 374 38.85 1.96 18.23
CA ASN A 374 39.53 1.40 17.07
C ASN A 374 39.84 2.46 16.00
N ALA A 375 38.98 3.47 15.87
CA ALA A 375 39.18 4.57 14.92
C ALA A 375 40.24 5.61 15.36
N GLN A 376 40.82 5.51 16.57
CA GLN A 376 41.77 6.51 17.06
C GLN A 376 43.16 6.32 16.48
N SER A 377 43.84 7.43 16.22
CA SER A 377 45.25 7.42 15.83
C SER A 377 46.18 6.89 16.94
N LYS A 378 45.77 7.05 18.20
CA LYS A 378 46.48 6.51 19.38
C LYS A 378 45.75 5.28 19.90
N TYR A 379 46.11 4.13 19.34
CA TYR A 379 45.56 2.84 19.76
C TYR A 379 45.91 2.51 21.21
N SER A 380 44.92 2.08 21.99
CA SER A 380 45.09 1.67 23.38
C SER A 380 44.37 0.33 23.64
N ALA A 381 45.13 -0.75 23.52
CA ALA A 381 44.66 -2.11 23.81
C ALA A 381 44.06 -2.23 25.23
N LYS A 382 44.61 -1.48 26.20
CA LYS A 382 44.11 -1.48 27.58
C LYS A 382 42.67 -0.95 27.67
N ILE A 383 42.35 0.13 26.97
CA ILE A 383 41.00 0.71 27.00
C ILE A 383 40.02 -0.22 26.30
N LEU A 384 40.39 -0.79 25.16
CA LEU A 384 39.57 -1.78 24.46
C LEU A 384 39.30 -3.01 25.33
N GLN A 385 40.32 -3.51 26.03
CA GLN A 385 40.16 -4.61 26.98
C GLN A 385 39.19 -4.25 28.11
N GLU A 386 39.31 -3.06 28.72
CA GLU A 386 38.37 -2.59 29.75
C GLU A 386 36.92 -2.51 29.25
N ILE A 387 36.70 -2.15 27.98
CA ILE A 387 35.36 -2.10 27.37
C ILE A 387 34.81 -3.51 27.17
N TYR A 388 35.62 -4.43 26.62
CA TYR A 388 35.23 -5.83 26.46
C TYR A 388 34.93 -6.51 27.79
N ASP A 389 35.78 -6.33 28.80
CA ASP A 389 35.62 -6.96 30.11
C ASP A 389 34.27 -6.56 30.74
N LYS A 390 33.89 -5.28 30.66
CA LYS A 390 32.57 -4.80 31.12
C LYS A 390 31.41 -5.34 30.30
N ALA A 391 31.56 -5.35 28.98
CA ALA A 391 30.50 -5.83 28.11
C ALA A 391 30.25 -7.35 28.31
N LEU A 392 31.31 -8.12 28.61
CA LEU A 392 31.23 -9.53 28.97
C LEU A 392 30.64 -9.76 30.36
N GLU A 393 30.88 -8.85 31.32
CA GLU A 393 30.23 -8.90 32.63
C GLU A 393 28.70 -8.77 32.51
N GLU A 394 28.21 -7.90 31.63
CA GLU A 394 26.77 -7.66 31.44
C GLU A 394 26.09 -8.63 30.45
N TYR A 395 26.74 -8.96 29.33
CA TYR A 395 26.12 -9.71 28.22
C TYR A 395 26.81 -11.05 27.91
N GLY A 396 27.89 -11.39 28.61
CA GLY A 396 28.68 -12.60 28.31
C GLY A 396 27.96 -13.92 28.56
N LYS A 397 26.81 -13.92 29.23
CA LYS A 397 25.97 -15.12 29.41
C LYS A 397 25.06 -15.39 28.21
N THR A 398 24.58 -14.34 27.56
CA THR A 398 23.47 -14.39 26.60
C THR A 398 23.86 -14.00 25.17
N ASN A 399 25.10 -13.56 24.95
CA ASN A 399 25.57 -13.08 23.65
C ASN A 399 26.87 -13.80 23.24
N THR A 400 26.87 -14.52 22.11
CA THR A 400 28.04 -15.22 21.58
C THR A 400 28.94 -14.30 20.76
N ASP A 401 28.35 -13.32 20.07
CA ASP A 401 29.06 -12.38 19.19
C ASP A 401 30.11 -11.57 19.96
N ILE A 402 29.80 -11.15 21.19
CA ILE A 402 30.73 -10.40 22.03
C ILE A 402 31.98 -11.22 22.38
N TRP A 403 31.83 -12.52 22.65
CA TRP A 403 32.95 -13.43 22.88
C TRP A 403 33.78 -13.62 21.60
N MET A 404 33.12 -13.79 20.46
CA MET A 404 33.79 -13.92 19.17
C MET A 404 34.60 -12.68 18.81
N ARG A 405 34.04 -11.48 19.04
CA ARG A 405 34.77 -10.20 18.86
C ARG A 405 35.95 -10.07 19.83
N TYR A 406 35.77 -10.44 21.10
CA TYR A 406 36.85 -10.41 22.08
C TYR A 406 37.99 -11.39 21.73
N ILE A 407 37.67 -12.59 21.27
CA ILE A 407 38.65 -13.56 20.78
C ILE A 407 39.44 -13.00 19.60
N LYS A 408 38.77 -12.35 18.64
CA LYS A 408 39.45 -11.71 17.50
C LYS A 408 40.40 -10.60 17.97
N PHE A 409 39.96 -9.77 18.91
CA PHE A 409 40.80 -8.75 19.54
C PHE A 409 42.02 -9.35 20.23
N VAL A 410 41.85 -10.38 21.08
CA VAL A 410 42.96 -11.05 21.78
C VAL A 410 43.91 -11.74 20.81
N ALA A 411 43.40 -12.34 19.74
CA ALA A 411 44.22 -12.94 18.69
C ALA A 411 45.09 -11.89 17.98
N GLN A 412 44.53 -10.72 17.67
CA GLN A 412 45.26 -9.61 17.07
C GLN A 412 46.36 -9.07 18.01
N GLU A 413 46.02 -8.78 19.27
CA GLU A 413 46.97 -8.25 20.27
C GLU A 413 48.09 -9.24 20.60
N SER A 414 47.77 -10.53 20.64
CA SER A 414 48.73 -11.58 20.99
C SER A 414 49.50 -12.15 19.78
N LYS A 415 49.32 -11.58 18.58
CA LYS A 415 49.91 -12.08 17.32
C LYS A 415 49.60 -13.57 17.06
N GLY A 416 48.37 -13.99 17.38
CA GLY A 416 47.91 -15.37 17.21
C GLY A 416 48.40 -16.34 18.30
N SER A 417 48.67 -15.85 19.52
CA SER A 417 49.11 -16.70 20.63
C SER A 417 47.99 -17.66 21.06
N LYS A 418 48.10 -18.93 20.64
CA LYS A 418 47.13 -19.99 20.95
C LYS A 418 46.77 -20.07 22.44
N PRO A 419 47.72 -20.07 23.40
CA PRO A 419 47.37 -20.21 24.82
C PRO A 419 46.46 -19.10 25.35
N LYS A 420 46.63 -17.85 24.88
CA LYS A 420 45.76 -16.73 25.29
C LYS A 420 44.37 -16.83 24.67
N ILE A 421 44.29 -17.24 23.40
CA ILE A 421 43.03 -17.45 22.70
C ILE A 421 42.24 -18.60 23.33
N THR A 422 42.89 -19.73 23.62
CA THR A 422 42.26 -20.89 24.27
C THR A 422 41.71 -20.52 25.64
N LYS A 423 42.44 -19.72 26.43
CA LYS A 423 41.94 -19.25 27.73
C LYS A 423 40.62 -18.49 27.61
N VAL A 424 40.50 -17.59 26.64
CA VAL A 424 39.26 -16.81 26.42
C VAL A 424 38.14 -17.70 25.88
N TYR A 425 38.46 -18.65 24.99
CA TYR A 425 37.52 -19.65 24.51
C TYR A 425 36.94 -20.49 25.67
N ASP A 426 37.80 -20.98 26.57
CA ASP A 426 37.36 -21.77 27.73
C ASP A 426 36.48 -20.93 28.66
N GLN A 427 36.81 -19.65 28.86
CA GLN A 427 35.98 -18.72 29.63
C GLN A 427 34.61 -18.51 29.01
N ALA A 428 34.52 -18.38 27.68
CA ALA A 428 33.26 -18.26 26.98
C ALA A 428 32.38 -19.50 27.17
N VAL A 429 32.95 -20.70 26.97
CA VAL A 429 32.25 -21.98 27.15
C VAL A 429 31.74 -22.18 28.58
N GLN A 430 32.46 -21.66 29.59
CA GLN A 430 32.04 -21.74 30.99
C GLN A 430 30.99 -20.70 31.39
N THR A 431 30.94 -19.55 30.71
CA THR A 431 30.09 -18.41 31.10
C THR A 431 28.76 -18.38 30.35
N LEU A 432 28.75 -18.81 29.08
CA LEU A 432 27.56 -18.83 28.24
C LEU A 432 26.50 -19.78 28.80
N GLU A 433 25.24 -19.40 28.61
CA GLU A 433 24.10 -20.29 28.85
C GLU A 433 24.20 -21.54 27.98
N SER A 434 23.77 -22.68 28.52
CA SER A 434 24.00 -24.00 27.90
C SER A 434 23.50 -24.10 26.46
N GLU A 435 22.42 -23.40 26.13
CA GLU A 435 21.81 -23.38 24.79
C GLU A 435 22.68 -22.66 23.74
N LEU A 436 23.55 -21.74 24.19
CA LEU A 436 24.40 -20.92 23.32
C LEU A 436 25.81 -21.49 23.16
N VAL A 437 26.22 -22.43 24.01
CA VAL A 437 27.56 -23.03 23.97
C VAL A 437 27.82 -23.73 22.63
N ASP A 438 26.89 -24.56 22.16
CA ASP A 438 27.07 -25.29 20.89
C ASP A 438 27.13 -24.36 19.67
N VAL A 439 26.35 -23.27 19.70
CA VAL A 439 26.36 -22.21 18.69
C VAL A 439 27.74 -21.54 18.67
N PHE A 440 28.22 -21.09 19.82
CA PHE A 440 29.53 -20.47 19.96
C PHE A 440 30.68 -21.39 19.52
N ILE A 441 30.65 -22.67 19.90
CA ILE A 441 31.68 -23.64 19.49
C ILE A 441 31.70 -23.80 17.97
N SER A 442 30.52 -23.86 17.34
CA SER A 442 30.38 -23.98 15.89
C SER A 442 30.91 -22.72 15.18
N GLU A 443 30.53 -21.53 15.66
CA GLU A 443 31.02 -20.25 15.15
C GLU A 443 32.54 -20.11 15.28
N TYR A 444 33.10 -20.50 16.43
CA TYR A 444 34.54 -20.48 16.66
C TYR A 444 35.27 -21.37 15.67
N ARG A 445 34.82 -22.63 15.48
CA ARG A 445 35.43 -23.59 14.54
C ARG A 445 35.42 -23.08 13.09
N LEU A 446 34.32 -22.44 12.67
CA LEU A 446 34.23 -21.85 11.33
C LEU A 446 35.23 -20.72 11.12
N ASN A 447 35.53 -19.95 12.18
CA ASN A 447 36.44 -18.79 12.12
C ASN A 447 37.87 -19.10 12.60
N GLU A 448 38.15 -20.29 13.12
CA GLU A 448 39.41 -20.64 13.80
C GLU A 448 40.63 -20.39 12.91
N ALA A 449 40.53 -20.83 11.66
CA ALA A 449 41.61 -20.65 10.68
C ALA A 449 41.87 -19.16 10.38
N GLU A 450 40.84 -18.31 10.39
CA GLU A 450 40.97 -16.87 10.18
C GLU A 450 41.56 -16.17 11.42
N ILE A 451 41.04 -16.49 12.60
CA ILE A 451 41.46 -15.95 13.90
C ILE A 451 42.97 -16.21 14.12
N LEU A 452 43.44 -17.42 13.79
CA LEU A 452 44.86 -17.79 13.88
C LEU A 452 45.73 -17.22 12.75
N ARG A 453 45.13 -16.78 11.63
CA ARG A 453 45.81 -16.22 10.45
C ARG A 453 45.93 -14.70 10.45
N SER A 454 45.53 -14.00 11.50
CA SER A 454 45.50 -12.52 11.68
C SER A 454 46.86 -11.79 11.54
N ASN A 455 47.77 -12.28 10.70
CA ASN A 455 49.11 -11.77 10.45
C ASN A 455 49.60 -11.96 8.98
N ARG A 456 48.72 -11.91 7.96
CA ARG A 456 49.15 -12.00 6.54
C ARG A 456 48.77 -10.86 5.59
N ARG A 457 48.11 -9.79 6.04
CA ARG A 457 47.77 -8.64 5.17
C ARG A 457 48.43 -7.31 5.50
N LEU A 458 49.24 -7.21 6.57
CA LEU A 458 49.96 -5.97 6.91
C LEU A 458 51.47 -6.01 6.62
N LEU A 459 51.99 -7.09 6.02
CA LEU A 459 53.42 -7.23 5.68
C LEU A 459 53.71 -7.29 4.17
N THR A 460 52.74 -6.96 3.31
CA THR A 460 52.96 -6.86 1.84
C THR A 460 52.58 -5.50 1.26
N GLN A 461 52.52 -4.45 2.08
CA GLN A 461 52.48 -3.05 1.64
C GLN A 461 53.48 -2.21 2.45
N LEU A 462 54.74 -2.61 2.35
CA LEU A 462 55.93 -1.75 2.38
C LEU A 462 56.74 -2.15 1.15
#